data_AF-A0A815J030-F1
#
_entry.id   AF-A0A815J030-F1
#
_cell.length_a   1.000
_cell.length_b   1.000
_cell.length_c   1.000
_cell.angle_alpha   90.00
_cell.angle_beta   90.00
_cell.angle_gamma   90.00
#
_symmetry.space_group_name_H-M   'P 1'
#
loop_
_entity.id
_entity.type
_entity.pdbx_description
1 polymer ?
#
loop_
_entity_poly.entity_id
_entity_poly.type
_entity_poly.pdbx_seq_one_letter_code
_entity_poly.pdbx_strand_id
1 'polypeptide(L)'
;MSTTTVPVSDNSTSQEDNRLAYAHGTVMAITWMVFASTGILFARYGRLLRIGSKRKVLGEFVWFQAHRLTLSVAAFSTLLGFFLVLAQATGSWVSLDDDGPYVVAHSILGIMIVGFALIQIWMALFRCHPISRFRFIFNWLHRSVGLLAFVLSIPTIFLIISTLTNYQSGLYIVMSIWTGWTVFIFGLFEILTYLNQRNSTSSSEHTYRTDREYELRPSSSISNNNTDSDQEDRFNQIKLILLGIYVVIAIALVIPFIILIWQQN
;
A
#
# COMPACT_ATOMS: atom_id res chain seq x y z
N MET A 1 52.95 -39.21 6.13
CA MET A 1 52.40 -37.95 6.66
C MET A 1 51.32 -37.51 5.71
N SER A 2 50.05 -37.74 6.05
CA SER A 2 48.91 -37.30 5.24
C SER A 2 48.63 -35.84 5.59
N THR A 3 48.82 -34.96 4.62
CA THR A 3 48.55 -33.53 4.73
C THR A 3 47.04 -33.33 4.70
N THR A 4 46.44 -33.08 5.87
CA THR A 4 45.04 -32.68 5.98
C THR A 4 44.92 -31.25 5.46
N THR A 5 44.44 -31.09 4.22
CA THR A 5 44.06 -29.78 3.68
C THR A 5 42.77 -29.35 4.36
N VAL A 6 42.86 -28.37 5.26
CA VAL A 6 41.69 -27.67 5.81
C VAL A 6 41.06 -26.87 4.67
N PRO A 7 39.77 -27.05 4.35
CA PRO A 7 39.11 -26.27 3.31
C PRO A 7 39.04 -24.81 3.77
N VAL A 8 39.57 -23.90 2.96
CA VAL A 8 39.37 -22.46 3.13
C VAL A 8 37.87 -22.20 2.92
N SER A 9 37.17 -21.82 3.97
CA SER A 9 35.79 -21.34 3.87
C SER A 9 35.80 -20.05 3.05
N ASP A 10 35.26 -20.09 1.83
CA ASP A 10 35.17 -18.93 0.94
C ASP A 10 34.24 -17.87 1.54
N ASN A 11 34.83 -16.86 2.16
CA ASN A 11 34.15 -15.70 2.74
C ASN A 11 33.41 -14.86 1.68
N SER A 12 33.67 -15.09 0.38
CA SER A 12 32.97 -14.47 -0.73
C SER A 12 31.54 -15.00 -0.88
N THR A 13 31.33 -16.31 -0.71
CA THR A 13 30.00 -16.95 -0.81
C THR A 13 29.06 -16.44 0.28
N SER A 14 29.50 -16.43 1.55
CA SER A 14 28.67 -15.93 2.66
C SER A 14 28.34 -14.44 2.55
N GLN A 15 29.23 -13.63 1.96
CA GLN A 15 28.97 -12.21 1.69
C GLN A 15 27.99 -12.01 0.53
N GLU A 16 28.11 -12.76 -0.56
CA GLU A 16 27.16 -12.72 -1.67
C GLU A 16 25.77 -13.19 -1.24
N ASP A 17 25.73 -14.21 -0.39
CA ASP A 17 24.50 -14.73 0.17
C ASP A 17 23.76 -13.62 0.96
N ASN A 18 24.43 -12.96 1.90
CA ASN A 18 23.80 -11.89 2.69
C ASN A 18 23.31 -10.69 1.84
N ARG A 19 23.94 -10.42 0.69
CA ARG A 19 23.48 -9.34 -0.22
C ARG A 19 22.12 -9.63 -0.85
N LEU A 20 21.80 -10.89 -1.16
CA LEU A 20 20.47 -11.24 -1.71
C LEU A 20 19.38 -11.02 -0.66
N ALA A 21 19.65 -11.33 0.61
CA ALA A 21 18.74 -11.04 1.71
C ALA A 21 18.51 -9.52 1.89
N TYR A 22 19.56 -8.70 1.80
CA TYR A 22 19.43 -7.24 1.88
C TYR A 22 18.72 -6.63 0.66
N ALA A 23 18.95 -7.20 -0.52
CA ALA A 23 18.21 -6.84 -1.73
C ALA A 23 16.72 -7.20 -1.61
N HIS A 24 16.39 -8.38 -1.08
CA HIS A 24 15.02 -8.75 -0.72
C HIS A 24 14.38 -7.72 0.21
N GLY A 25 15.05 -7.39 1.33
CA GLY A 25 14.57 -6.41 2.29
C GLY A 25 14.36 -5.02 1.68
N THR A 26 15.27 -4.59 0.80
CA THR A 26 15.17 -3.33 0.04
C THR A 26 13.95 -3.30 -0.87
N VAL A 27 13.77 -4.34 -1.69
CA VAL A 27 12.64 -4.46 -2.62
C VAL A 27 11.32 -4.51 -1.84
N MET A 28 11.26 -5.27 -0.75
CA MET A 28 10.06 -5.37 0.10
C MET A 28 9.74 -4.05 0.79
N ALA A 29 10.73 -3.34 1.33
CA ALA A 29 10.52 -2.03 1.94
C ALA A 29 9.94 -1.03 0.94
N ILE A 30 10.53 -0.88 -0.25
CA ILE A 30 10.01 0.01 -1.30
C ILE A 30 8.59 -0.40 -1.72
N THR A 31 8.37 -1.71 -1.88
CA THR A 31 7.09 -2.27 -2.30
C THR A 31 5.97 -1.92 -1.32
N TRP A 32 6.15 -2.20 -0.03
CA TRP A 32 5.09 -2.06 0.95
C TRP A 32 4.99 -0.64 1.50
N MET A 33 6.12 0.04 1.70
CA MET A 33 6.14 1.38 2.28
C MET A 33 5.70 2.46 1.28
N VAL A 34 5.97 2.28 -0.01
CA VAL A 34 5.70 3.27 -1.05
C VAL A 34 4.61 2.80 -2.00
N PHE A 35 4.81 1.72 -2.75
CA PHE A 35 3.91 1.37 -3.86
C PHE A 35 2.56 0.83 -3.38
N ALA A 36 2.55 -0.15 -2.47
CA ALA A 36 1.34 -0.78 -1.96
C ALA A 36 0.49 0.22 -1.17
N SER A 37 1.10 0.96 -0.25
CA SER A 37 0.43 1.96 0.56
C SER A 37 -0.20 3.08 -0.29
N THR A 38 0.56 3.63 -1.24
CA THR A 38 0.08 4.66 -2.17
C THR A 38 -1.02 4.14 -3.07
N GLY A 39 -0.89 2.92 -3.59
CA GLY A 39 -1.91 2.30 -4.44
C GLY A 39 -3.23 2.05 -3.72
N ILE A 40 -3.19 1.71 -2.42
CA ILE A 40 -4.40 1.58 -1.59
C ILE A 40 -5.05 2.94 -1.34
N LEU A 41 -4.26 4.00 -1.09
CA LEU A 41 -4.78 5.36 -0.96
C LEU A 41 -5.47 5.82 -2.25
N PHE A 42 -4.88 5.56 -3.42
CA PHE A 42 -5.53 5.81 -4.72
C PHE A 42 -6.83 5.02 -4.87
N ALA A 43 -6.86 3.75 -4.45
CA ALA A 43 -8.06 2.91 -4.54
C ALA A 43 -9.23 3.49 -3.73
N ARG A 44 -8.97 3.90 -2.49
CA ARG A 44 -9.99 4.36 -1.55
C ARG A 44 -10.43 5.78 -1.84
N TYR A 45 -9.47 6.68 -2.02
CA TYR A 45 -9.75 8.12 -2.05
C TYR A 45 -9.73 8.66 -3.47
N GLY A 46 -9.04 8.03 -4.42
CA GLY A 46 -8.96 8.50 -5.80
C GLY A 46 -10.31 8.78 -6.47
N ARG A 47 -11.31 7.92 -6.23
CA ARG A 47 -12.69 8.12 -6.70
C ARG A 47 -13.37 9.32 -6.04
N LEU A 48 -13.17 9.47 -4.73
CA LEU A 48 -13.74 10.57 -3.93
C LEU A 48 -13.13 11.92 -4.30
N LEU A 49 -11.88 11.91 -4.77
CA LEU A 49 -11.09 13.09 -5.10
C LEU A 49 -11.37 13.64 -6.50
N ARG A 50 -12.22 12.94 -7.28
CA ARG A 50 -12.42 13.20 -8.70
C ARG A 50 -11.09 13.41 -9.46
N ILE A 51 -10.00 12.75 -9.01
CA ILE A 51 -8.68 12.89 -9.62
C ILE A 51 -8.78 12.43 -11.07
N GLY A 52 -8.73 13.39 -11.97
CA GLY A 52 -8.97 13.18 -13.38
C GLY A 52 -10.38 12.66 -13.72
N SER A 53 -11.44 12.94 -12.96
CA SER A 53 -12.80 12.53 -13.35
C SER A 53 -13.24 13.13 -14.70
N LYS A 54 -12.64 14.25 -15.11
CA LYS A 54 -12.83 14.86 -16.44
C LYS A 54 -11.84 14.33 -17.50
N ARG A 55 -10.81 13.57 -17.12
CA ARG A 55 -9.74 13.09 -18.01
C ARG A 55 -9.60 11.57 -17.91
N LYS A 56 -9.89 10.87 -18.98
CA LYS A 56 -9.65 9.42 -19.07
C LYS A 56 -8.27 9.18 -19.68
N VAL A 57 -7.52 8.25 -19.11
CA VAL A 57 -6.26 7.75 -19.66
C VAL A 57 -6.46 6.27 -19.97
N LEU A 58 -6.23 5.87 -21.22
CA LEU A 58 -6.49 4.51 -21.70
C LEU A 58 -7.94 4.04 -21.41
N GLY A 59 -8.92 4.93 -21.61
CA GLY A 59 -10.36 4.62 -21.47
C GLY A 59 -10.91 4.56 -20.04
N GLU A 60 -10.05 4.66 -19.02
CA GLU A 60 -10.43 4.62 -17.60
C GLU A 60 -10.00 5.90 -16.86
N PHE A 61 -10.55 6.13 -15.66
CA PHE A 61 -10.23 7.30 -14.86
C PHE A 61 -8.76 7.30 -14.37
N VAL A 62 -8.13 8.49 -14.28
CA VAL A 62 -6.72 8.64 -13.87
C VAL A 62 -6.44 7.96 -12.54
N TRP A 63 -7.30 8.13 -11.53
CA TRP A 63 -7.10 7.49 -10.23
C TRP A 63 -7.08 5.96 -10.31
N PHE A 64 -7.89 5.37 -11.19
CA PHE A 64 -7.96 3.93 -11.39
C PHE A 64 -6.68 3.43 -12.08
N GLN A 65 -6.15 4.22 -13.02
CA GLN A 65 -4.85 3.93 -13.64
C GLN A 65 -3.70 4.04 -12.66
N ALA A 66 -3.68 5.07 -11.81
CA ALA A 66 -2.67 5.23 -10.77
C ALA A 66 -2.70 4.06 -9.78
N HIS A 67 -3.89 3.68 -9.30
CA HIS A 67 -4.10 2.49 -8.47
C HIS A 67 -3.59 1.22 -9.15
N ARG A 68 -3.97 0.99 -10.41
CA ARG A 68 -3.56 -0.18 -11.17
C ARG A 68 -2.04 -0.23 -11.36
N LEU A 69 -1.43 0.89 -11.76
CA LEU A 69 0.01 0.97 -12.00
C LEU A 69 0.79 0.70 -10.71
N THR A 70 0.47 1.44 -9.65
CA THR A 70 1.17 1.32 -8.35
C THR A 70 1.06 -0.08 -7.75
N LEU A 71 -0.14 -0.69 -7.75
CA LEU A 71 -0.30 -2.05 -7.24
C LEU A 71 0.22 -3.14 -8.18
N SER A 72 0.27 -2.90 -9.50
CA SER A 72 0.94 -3.84 -10.41
C SER A 72 2.44 -3.85 -10.15
N VAL A 73 3.06 -2.68 -10.01
CA VAL A 73 4.48 -2.57 -9.62
C VAL A 73 4.71 -3.22 -8.25
N ALA A 74 3.83 -2.98 -7.28
CA ALA A 74 3.94 -3.63 -5.97
C ALA A 74 3.87 -5.16 -6.06
N ALA A 75 2.96 -5.71 -6.87
CA ALA A 75 2.82 -7.15 -7.03
C ALA A 75 4.04 -7.79 -7.72
N PHE A 76 4.54 -7.18 -8.80
CA PHE A 76 5.75 -7.65 -9.48
C PHE A 76 6.98 -7.56 -8.57
N SER A 77 7.16 -6.46 -7.84
CA SER A 77 8.26 -6.30 -6.91
C SER A 77 8.17 -7.26 -5.72
N THR A 78 6.95 -7.59 -5.25
CA THR A 78 6.74 -8.64 -4.23
C THR A 78 7.24 -9.99 -4.74
N LEU A 79 6.90 -10.37 -5.98
CA LEU A 79 7.39 -11.61 -6.58
C LEU A 79 8.91 -11.59 -6.76
N LEU A 80 9.46 -10.48 -7.23
CA LEU A 80 10.91 -10.31 -7.36
C LEU A 80 11.61 -10.52 -6.01
N GLY A 81 11.17 -9.82 -4.96
CA GLY A 81 11.76 -9.99 -3.63
C GLY A 81 11.60 -11.41 -3.09
N PHE A 82 10.46 -12.06 -3.34
CA PHE A 82 10.27 -13.47 -2.97
C PHE A 82 11.30 -14.39 -3.67
N PHE A 83 11.55 -14.19 -4.96
CA PHE A 83 12.57 -14.97 -5.67
C PHE A 83 14.00 -14.67 -5.20
N LEU A 84 14.30 -13.43 -4.79
CA LEU A 84 15.61 -13.09 -4.21
C LEU A 84 15.89 -13.88 -2.93
N VAL A 85 14.92 -13.96 -2.00
CA VAL A 85 15.10 -14.72 -0.76
C VAL A 85 15.08 -16.23 -0.99
N LEU A 86 14.32 -16.71 -1.99
CA LEU A 86 14.34 -18.13 -2.37
C LEU A 86 15.68 -18.55 -2.97
N ALA A 87 16.25 -17.70 -3.83
CA ALA A 87 17.59 -17.91 -4.38
C ALA A 87 18.64 -17.92 -3.29
N GLN A 88 18.54 -16.99 -2.33
CA GLN A 88 19.39 -16.92 -1.16
C GLN A 88 19.34 -18.19 -0.30
N ALA A 89 18.14 -18.69 -0.03
CA ALA A 89 17.95 -19.90 0.75
C ALA A 89 18.27 -21.19 -0.02
N THR A 90 18.66 -21.11 -1.30
CA THR A 90 18.77 -22.27 -2.21
C THR A 90 17.51 -23.16 -2.23
N GLY A 91 16.34 -22.55 -1.98
CA GLY A 91 15.06 -23.25 -1.88
C GLY A 91 14.79 -23.94 -0.54
N SER A 92 15.65 -23.81 0.47
CA SER A 92 15.40 -24.34 1.81
C SER A 92 14.30 -23.54 2.53
N TRP A 93 13.59 -24.22 3.43
CA TRP A 93 12.65 -23.57 4.34
C TRP A 93 13.30 -23.33 5.70
N VAL A 94 12.87 -22.27 6.37
CA VAL A 94 13.37 -21.87 7.69
C VAL A 94 12.93 -22.84 8.79
N SER A 95 13.78 -23.05 9.79
CA SER A 95 13.53 -23.96 10.92
C SER A 95 13.53 -23.19 12.25
N LEU A 96 12.76 -23.67 13.24
CA LEU A 96 12.72 -23.05 14.56
C LEU A 96 14.04 -23.21 15.32
N ASP A 97 14.72 -24.34 15.11
CA ASP A 97 15.94 -24.70 15.84
C ASP A 97 17.15 -23.91 15.31
N ASP A 98 17.21 -23.65 13.99
CA ASP A 98 18.36 -22.99 13.36
C ASP A 98 18.18 -21.47 13.23
N ASP A 99 16.99 -20.99 12.84
CA ASP A 99 16.75 -19.58 12.51
C ASP A 99 16.03 -18.80 13.63
N GLY A 100 15.38 -19.53 14.54
CA GLY A 100 14.61 -18.96 15.65
C GLY A 100 13.20 -18.45 15.28
N PRO A 101 12.41 -18.06 16.29
CA PRO A 101 10.97 -17.84 16.15
C PRO A 101 10.61 -16.64 15.27
N TYR A 102 11.43 -15.58 15.28
CA TYR A 102 11.16 -14.36 14.52
C TYR A 102 11.31 -14.57 13.01
N VAL A 103 12.34 -15.30 12.56
CA VAL A 103 12.56 -15.62 11.14
C VAL A 103 11.45 -16.53 10.62
N VAL A 104 11.07 -17.55 11.40
CA VAL A 104 9.97 -18.46 11.05
C VAL A 104 8.66 -17.69 10.93
N ALA A 105 8.33 -16.84 11.90
CA ALA A 105 7.11 -16.02 11.85
C ALA A 105 7.12 -15.04 10.66
N HIS A 106 8.26 -14.37 10.40
CA HIS A 106 8.44 -13.52 9.23
C HIS A 106 8.16 -14.28 7.92
N SER A 107 8.71 -15.49 7.79
CA SER A 107 8.58 -16.30 6.58
C SER A 107 7.14 -16.79 6.36
N ILE A 108 6.44 -17.18 7.43
CA ILE A 108 5.02 -17.58 7.37
C ILE A 108 4.15 -16.39 6.94
N LEU A 109 4.31 -15.21 7.55
CA LEU A 109 3.54 -14.04 7.14
C LEU A 109 3.92 -13.58 5.73
N GLY A 110 5.21 -13.65 5.38
CA GLY A 110 5.72 -13.34 4.05
C GLY A 110 5.09 -14.20 2.96
N ILE A 111 5.02 -15.53 3.14
CA ILE A 111 4.40 -16.41 2.14
C ILE A 111 2.88 -16.20 2.05
N MET A 112 2.20 -15.89 3.16
CA MET A 112 0.79 -15.50 3.14
C MET A 112 0.57 -14.22 2.30
N ILE A 113 1.43 -13.22 2.48
CA ILE A 113 1.39 -11.96 1.73
C ILE A 113 1.63 -12.20 0.23
N VAL A 114 2.61 -13.04 -0.14
CA VAL A 114 2.84 -13.44 -1.53
C VAL A 114 1.61 -14.14 -2.11
N GLY A 115 1.00 -15.06 -1.36
CA GLY A 115 -0.25 -15.73 -1.75
C GLY A 115 -1.39 -14.74 -1.98
N PHE A 116 -1.57 -13.77 -1.09
CA PHE A 116 -2.57 -12.71 -1.27
C PHE A 116 -2.27 -11.81 -2.48
N ALA A 117 -1.00 -11.48 -2.74
CA ALA A 117 -0.62 -10.72 -3.93
C ALA A 117 -0.95 -11.49 -5.23
N LEU A 118 -0.69 -12.80 -5.28
CA LEU A 118 -1.07 -13.66 -6.40
C LEU A 118 -2.59 -13.73 -6.58
N ILE A 119 -3.34 -13.91 -5.50
CA ILE A 119 -4.82 -13.88 -5.53
C ILE A 119 -5.32 -12.53 -6.06
N GLN A 120 -4.68 -11.41 -5.69
CA GLN A 120 -5.02 -10.09 -6.22
C GLN A 120 -4.80 -9.98 -7.73
N ILE A 121 -3.69 -10.52 -8.25
CA ILE A 121 -3.44 -10.57 -9.71
C ILE A 121 -4.55 -11.36 -10.40
N TRP A 122 -4.86 -12.56 -9.92
CA TRP A 122 -5.90 -13.40 -10.50
C TRP A 122 -7.28 -12.74 -10.46
N MET A 123 -7.65 -12.13 -9.34
CA MET A 123 -8.91 -11.38 -9.23
C MET A 123 -8.93 -10.18 -10.21
N ALA A 124 -7.82 -9.47 -10.37
CA ALA A 124 -7.74 -8.36 -11.31
C ALA A 124 -7.89 -8.81 -12.77
N LEU A 125 -7.35 -9.97 -13.15
CA LEU A 125 -7.49 -10.56 -14.48
C LEU A 125 -8.92 -11.04 -14.75
N PHE A 126 -9.54 -11.72 -13.79
CA PHE A 126 -10.92 -12.21 -13.89
C PHE A 126 -11.95 -11.17 -13.42
N ARG A 127 -11.58 -9.89 -13.43
CA ARG A 127 -12.45 -8.79 -12.98
C ARG A 127 -13.76 -8.81 -13.78
N CYS A 128 -14.87 -8.97 -13.08
CA CYS A 128 -16.20 -8.90 -13.68
C CYS A 128 -16.52 -7.52 -14.29
N HIS A 129 -17.38 -7.51 -15.31
CA HIS A 129 -17.86 -6.28 -15.96
C HIS A 129 -18.49 -5.31 -14.93
N PRO A 130 -18.32 -3.99 -15.05
CA PRO A 130 -18.82 -3.01 -14.08
C PRO A 130 -20.32 -3.09 -13.76
N ILE A 131 -21.14 -3.58 -14.70
CA ILE A 131 -22.61 -3.68 -14.58
C ILE A 131 -23.06 -5.05 -14.04
N SER A 132 -22.12 -5.97 -13.77
CA SER A 132 -22.46 -7.33 -13.30
C SER A 132 -23.04 -7.33 -11.89
N ARG A 133 -24.06 -8.18 -11.64
CA ARG A 133 -24.63 -8.44 -10.31
C ARG A 133 -23.60 -8.93 -9.28
N PHE A 134 -22.53 -9.57 -9.74
CA PHE A 134 -21.46 -10.11 -8.89
C PHE A 134 -20.37 -9.07 -8.58
N ARG A 135 -20.50 -7.83 -9.07
CA ARG A 135 -19.52 -6.76 -8.86
C ARG A 135 -19.32 -6.41 -7.39
N PHE A 136 -20.38 -6.51 -6.58
CA PHE A 136 -20.28 -6.27 -5.14
C PHE A 136 -19.37 -7.31 -4.46
N ILE A 137 -19.52 -8.60 -4.80
CA ILE A 137 -18.72 -9.69 -4.24
C ILE A 137 -17.24 -9.49 -4.61
N PHE A 138 -16.99 -9.21 -5.89
CA PHE A 138 -15.65 -8.89 -6.38
C PHE A 138 -15.03 -7.73 -5.61
N ASN A 139 -15.74 -6.61 -5.48
CA ASN A 139 -15.23 -5.42 -4.79
C ASN A 139 -14.92 -5.71 -3.31
N TRP A 140 -15.77 -6.50 -2.64
CA TRP A 140 -15.57 -6.86 -1.23
C TRP A 140 -14.36 -7.78 -1.07
N LEU A 141 -14.27 -8.87 -1.84
CA LEU A 141 -13.14 -9.80 -1.79
C LEU A 141 -11.82 -9.12 -2.16
N HIS A 142 -11.78 -8.38 -3.28
CA HIS A 142 -10.58 -7.67 -3.73
C HIS A 142 -10.09 -6.65 -2.69
N ARG A 143 -11.02 -5.94 -2.03
CA ARG A 143 -10.68 -5.01 -0.96
C ARG A 143 -10.15 -5.73 0.28
N SER A 144 -10.82 -6.80 0.71
CA SER A 144 -10.46 -7.54 1.92
C SER A 144 -9.10 -8.21 1.79
N VAL A 145 -8.85 -8.92 0.70
CA VAL A 145 -7.55 -9.59 0.45
C VAL A 145 -6.42 -8.57 0.36
N GLY A 146 -6.62 -7.46 -0.36
CA GLY A 146 -5.60 -6.41 -0.47
C GLY A 146 -5.29 -5.72 0.85
N LEU A 147 -6.33 -5.45 1.65
CA LEU A 147 -6.15 -4.85 2.98
C LEU A 147 -5.46 -5.81 3.94
N LEU A 148 -5.82 -7.10 3.93
CA LEU A 148 -5.17 -8.11 4.75
C LEU A 148 -3.69 -8.23 4.42
N ALA A 149 -3.32 -8.29 3.14
CA ALA A 149 -1.92 -8.32 2.71
C ALA A 149 -1.14 -7.10 3.23
N PHE A 150 -1.73 -5.90 3.11
CA PHE A 150 -1.11 -4.68 3.58
C PHE A 150 -0.94 -4.64 5.10
N VAL A 151 -1.99 -5.00 5.85
CA VAL A 151 -1.93 -5.01 7.33
C VAL A 151 -0.93 -6.04 7.83
N LEU A 152 -0.83 -7.22 7.21
CA LEU A 152 0.17 -8.23 7.57
C LEU A 152 1.60 -7.83 7.22
N SER A 153 1.81 -6.98 6.19
CA SER A 153 3.17 -6.53 5.83
C SER A 153 3.87 -5.77 6.95
N ILE A 154 3.12 -5.05 7.78
CA ILE A 154 3.65 -4.24 8.89
C ILE A 154 4.33 -5.12 9.95
N PRO A 155 3.64 -6.08 10.62
CA PRO A 155 4.29 -6.98 11.57
C PRO A 155 5.35 -7.86 10.90
N THR A 156 5.18 -8.23 9.63
CA THR A 156 6.21 -8.98 8.89
C THR A 156 7.54 -8.23 8.84
N ILE A 157 7.53 -6.93 8.56
CA ILE A 157 8.73 -6.10 8.57
C ILE A 157 9.30 -5.95 9.99
N PHE A 158 8.45 -5.75 11.01
CA PHE A 158 8.93 -5.69 12.40
C PHE A 158 9.60 -7.00 12.85
N LEU A 159 9.06 -8.16 12.46
CA LEU A 159 9.63 -9.46 12.81
C LEU A 159 11.06 -9.64 12.27
N ILE A 160 11.33 -9.23 11.03
CA ILE A 160 12.70 -9.32 10.49
C ILE A 160 13.63 -8.28 11.11
N ILE A 161 13.13 -7.08 11.48
CA ILE A 161 13.95 -6.12 12.24
C ILE A 161 14.40 -6.73 13.57
N SER A 162 13.57 -7.55 14.25
CA SER A 162 13.95 -8.26 15.48
C SER A 162 15.18 -9.15 15.35
N THR A 163 15.55 -9.56 14.14
CA THR A 163 16.70 -10.45 13.89
C THR A 163 17.95 -9.70 13.46
N LEU A 164 17.83 -8.41 13.13
CA LEU A 164 18.95 -7.54 12.75
C LEU A 164 19.61 -6.93 13.98
N THR A 165 20.94 -6.92 14.02
CA THR A 165 21.72 -6.49 15.20
C THR A 165 22.22 -5.06 15.06
N ASN A 166 22.77 -4.69 13.92
CA ASN A 166 23.32 -3.36 13.69
C ASN A 166 22.18 -2.36 13.50
N TYR A 167 22.28 -1.17 14.11
CA TYR A 167 21.29 -0.10 13.95
C TYR A 167 19.81 -0.50 14.13
N GLN A 168 19.55 -1.57 14.90
CA GLN A 168 18.21 -2.15 15.06
C GLN A 168 17.20 -1.13 15.57
N SER A 169 17.58 -0.33 16.57
CA SER A 169 16.76 0.75 17.10
C SER A 169 16.39 1.79 16.03
N GLY A 170 17.32 2.12 15.13
CA GLY A 170 17.07 3.01 14.00
C GLY A 170 16.02 2.46 13.03
N LEU A 171 16.10 1.17 12.70
CA LEU A 171 15.10 0.49 11.86
C LEU A 171 13.72 0.50 12.51
N TYR A 172 13.63 0.20 13.82
CA TYR A 172 12.38 0.30 14.57
C TYR A 172 11.81 1.71 14.59
N ILE A 173 12.64 2.73 14.81
CA ILE A 173 12.21 4.13 14.83
C ILE A 173 11.63 4.51 13.48
N VAL A 174 12.35 4.26 12.38
CA VAL A 174 11.90 4.61 11.03
C VAL A 174 10.61 3.86 10.67
N MET A 175 10.54 2.56 10.93
CA MET A 175 9.35 1.75 10.64
C MET A 175 8.15 2.19 11.49
N SER A 176 8.37 2.56 12.76
CA SER A 176 7.31 3.06 13.66
C SER A 176 6.80 4.44 13.22
N ILE A 177 7.69 5.36 12.82
CA ILE A 177 7.30 6.66 12.26
C ILE A 177 6.49 6.48 10.99
N TRP A 178 6.95 5.63 10.05
CA TRP A 178 6.23 5.36 8.81
C TRP A 178 4.85 4.72 9.07
N THR A 179 4.77 3.77 10.01
CA THR A 179 3.52 3.12 10.40
C THR A 179 2.54 4.12 11.02
N GLY A 180 3.01 4.93 11.98
CA GLY A 180 2.20 5.97 12.62
C GLY A 180 1.70 7.02 11.63
N TRP A 181 2.57 7.49 10.73
CA TRP A 181 2.21 8.41 9.67
C TRP A 181 1.15 7.82 8.72
N THR A 182 1.32 6.55 8.33
CA THR A 182 0.36 5.85 7.46
C THR A 182 -1.00 5.70 8.14
N VAL A 183 -1.04 5.26 9.40
CA VAL A 183 -2.30 5.15 10.16
C VAL A 183 -2.97 6.51 10.32
N PHE A 184 -2.20 7.55 10.64
CA PHE A 184 -2.71 8.92 10.76
C PHE A 184 -3.37 9.38 9.45
N ILE A 185 -2.70 9.20 8.31
CA ILE A 185 -3.22 9.61 7.01
C ILE A 185 -4.45 8.81 6.62
N PHE A 186 -4.46 7.50 6.80
CA PHE A 186 -5.64 6.67 6.55
C PHE A 186 -6.82 7.10 7.44
N GLY A 187 -6.58 7.36 8.73
CA GLY A 187 -7.59 7.86 9.65
C GLY A 187 -8.13 9.23 9.23
N LEU A 188 -7.25 10.17 8.87
CA LEU A 188 -7.62 11.49 8.37
C LEU A 188 -8.49 11.39 7.12
N PHE A 189 -8.10 10.59 6.13
CA PHE A 189 -8.89 10.40 4.93
C PHE A 189 -10.24 9.70 5.20
N GLU A 190 -10.31 8.76 6.14
CA GLU A 190 -11.58 8.14 6.55
C GLU A 190 -12.52 9.17 7.20
N ILE A 191 -12.00 10.02 8.09
CA ILE A 191 -12.76 11.13 8.68
C ILE A 191 -13.25 12.09 7.60
N LEU A 192 -12.38 12.51 6.66
CA LEU A 192 -12.77 13.37 5.55
C LEU A 192 -13.83 12.73 4.64
N THR A 193 -13.79 11.40 4.48
CA THR A 193 -14.78 10.66 3.71
C THR A 193 -16.12 10.61 4.43
N TYR A 194 -16.10 10.36 5.74
CA TYR A 194 -17.29 10.37 6.58
C TYR A 194 -17.97 11.75 6.61
N LEU A 195 -17.19 12.82 6.79
CA LEU A 195 -17.70 14.20 6.77
C LEU A 195 -18.34 14.55 5.42
N ASN A 196 -17.71 14.12 4.31
CA ASN A 196 -18.26 14.36 2.98
C ASN A 196 -19.58 13.62 2.72
N GLN A 197 -19.68 12.37 3.18
CA GLN A 197 -20.93 11.60 3.09
C GLN A 197 -22.04 12.25 3.91
N ARG A 198 -21.73 12.69 5.14
CA ARG A 198 -22.68 13.41 6.01
C ARG A 198 -23.19 14.69 5.35
N ASN A 199 -22.30 15.51 4.81
CA ASN A 199 -22.66 16.76 4.14
C ASN A 199 -23.52 16.49 2.89
N SER A 200 -23.18 15.48 2.09
CA SER A 200 -23.94 15.12 0.89
C SER A 200 -25.38 14.74 1.24
N THR A 201 -25.58 13.91 2.27
CA THR A 201 -26.93 13.53 2.75
C THR A 201 -27.72 14.75 3.21
N SER A 202 -27.09 15.62 4.00
CA SER A 202 -27.73 16.85 4.51
C SER A 202 -28.12 17.82 3.39
N SER A 203 -27.26 17.98 2.38
CA SER A 203 -27.55 18.82 1.21
C SER A 203 -28.70 18.25 0.39
N SER A 204 -28.71 16.94 0.12
CA SER A 204 -29.82 16.31 -0.62
C SER A 204 -31.15 16.39 0.13
N GLU A 205 -31.13 16.28 1.46
CA GLU A 205 -32.34 16.45 2.28
C GLU A 205 -32.84 17.90 2.25
N HIS A 206 -31.93 18.88 2.29
CA HIS A 206 -32.28 20.29 2.16
C HIS A 206 -32.88 20.60 0.78
N THR A 207 -32.22 20.19 -0.31
CA THR A 207 -32.73 20.36 -1.68
C THR A 207 -34.11 19.73 -1.84
N TYR A 208 -34.33 18.50 -1.35
CA TYR A 208 -35.64 17.84 -1.47
C TYR A 208 -36.76 18.58 -0.72
N ARG A 209 -36.46 19.15 0.46
CA ARG A 209 -37.43 19.95 1.23
C ARG A 209 -37.72 21.28 0.54
N THR A 210 -36.68 21.92 0.03
CA THR A 210 -36.73 23.19 -0.68
C THR A 210 -37.48 23.07 -2.02
N ASP A 211 -37.22 22.03 -2.82
CA ASP A 211 -37.94 21.77 -4.08
C ASP A 211 -39.43 21.52 -3.82
N ARG A 212 -39.77 20.77 -2.76
CA ARG A 212 -41.16 20.53 -2.35
C ARG A 212 -41.87 21.82 -1.88
N GLU A 213 -41.12 22.77 -1.31
CA GLU A 213 -41.64 24.09 -0.91
C GLU A 213 -41.81 25.04 -2.11
N TYR A 214 -40.94 24.95 -3.12
CA TYR A 214 -41.03 25.70 -4.37
C TYR A 214 -42.13 25.21 -5.31
N GLU A 215 -42.47 23.92 -5.33
CA GLU A 215 -43.65 23.42 -6.07
C GLU A 215 -44.97 24.07 -5.60
N LEU A 216 -45.01 24.63 -4.39
CA LEU A 216 -46.19 25.30 -3.81
C LEU A 216 -46.23 26.83 -4.07
N ARG A 217 -45.19 27.45 -4.63
CA ARG A 217 -45.15 28.91 -4.90
C ARG A 217 -44.54 29.23 -6.26
N PRO A 218 -45.19 30.00 -7.15
CA PRO A 218 -44.58 30.37 -8.42
C PRO A 218 -43.59 31.53 -8.20
N SER A 219 -42.30 31.29 -8.42
CA SER A 219 -41.44 32.05 -9.36
C SER A 219 -39.94 31.99 -9.04
N SER A 220 -39.18 32.03 -10.13
CA SER A 220 -37.79 32.47 -10.34
C SER A 220 -36.78 32.43 -9.17
N SER A 221 -35.76 31.60 -9.30
CA SER A 221 -34.45 31.89 -8.70
C SER A 221 -33.30 31.41 -9.59
N ILE A 222 -32.32 32.31 -9.73
CA ILE A 222 -31.03 32.10 -10.38
C ILE A 222 -30.18 31.26 -9.43
N SER A 223 -29.65 30.13 -9.91
CA SER A 223 -28.94 29.16 -9.09
C SER A 223 -27.49 29.58 -8.82
N ASN A 224 -27.07 29.43 -7.56
CA ASN A 224 -25.76 29.80 -7.04
C ASN A 224 -24.69 28.69 -7.31
N ASN A 225 -24.65 28.14 -8.52
CA ASN A 225 -23.82 26.98 -8.84
C ASN A 225 -22.30 27.23 -8.72
N ASN A 226 -21.85 28.49 -8.79
CA ASN A 226 -20.42 28.82 -8.83
C ASN A 226 -19.74 28.69 -7.45
N THR A 227 -20.43 28.95 -6.34
CA THR A 227 -19.82 28.89 -5.01
C THR A 227 -19.60 27.46 -4.53
N ASP A 228 -20.50 26.55 -4.89
CA ASP A 228 -20.41 25.13 -4.52
C ASP A 228 -19.31 24.40 -5.32
N SER A 229 -19.12 24.74 -6.60
CA SER A 229 -18.03 24.18 -7.40
C SER A 229 -16.65 24.60 -6.88
N ASP A 230 -16.50 25.85 -6.46
CA ASP A 230 -15.24 26.37 -5.95
C ASP A 230 -14.86 25.74 -4.60
N GLN A 231 -15.84 25.48 -3.73
CA GLN A 231 -15.58 24.76 -2.47
C GLN A 231 -15.19 23.30 -2.70
N GLU A 232 -15.85 22.60 -3.63
CA GLU A 232 -15.52 21.21 -3.98
C GLU A 232 -14.10 21.10 -4.56
N ASP A 233 -13.71 22.04 -5.43
CA ASP A 233 -12.37 22.06 -6.05
C ASP A 233 -11.26 22.32 -5.02
N ARG A 234 -11.46 23.25 -4.08
CA ARG A 234 -10.50 23.51 -2.99
C ARG A 234 -10.33 22.29 -2.09
N PHE A 235 -11.41 21.58 -1.79
CA PHE A 235 -11.36 20.37 -0.97
C PHE A 235 -10.61 19.23 -1.66
N ASN A 236 -10.82 19.05 -2.96
CA ASN A 236 -10.08 18.08 -3.77
C ASN A 236 -8.59 18.43 -3.87
N GLN A 237 -8.25 19.71 -3.99
CA GLN A 237 -6.86 20.18 -3.96
C GLN A 237 -6.15 19.86 -2.64
N ILE A 238 -6.78 20.13 -1.49
CA ILE A 238 -6.20 19.84 -0.16
C ILE A 238 -5.84 18.35 -0.05
N LYS A 239 -6.75 17.48 -0.45
CA LYS A 239 -6.51 16.04 -0.36
C LYS A 239 -5.49 15.52 -1.37
N LEU A 240 -5.40 16.13 -2.57
CA LEU A 240 -4.34 15.82 -3.53
C LEU A 240 -2.97 16.22 -2.99
N ILE A 241 -2.88 17.40 -2.35
CA ILE A 241 -1.67 17.86 -1.66
C ILE A 241 -1.32 16.88 -0.53
N LEU A 242 -2.31 16.47 0.27
CA LEU A 242 -2.11 15.49 1.34
C LEU A 242 -1.57 14.15 0.82
N LEU A 243 -2.11 13.65 -0.30
CA LEU A 243 -1.59 12.45 -0.96
C LEU A 243 -0.15 12.65 -1.46
N GLY A 244 0.16 13.81 -2.05
CA GLY A 244 1.51 14.16 -2.47
C GLY A 244 2.49 14.18 -1.28
N ILE A 245 2.11 14.82 -0.17
CA ILE A 245 2.88 14.86 1.07
C ILE A 245 3.09 13.44 1.62
N TYR A 246 2.05 12.59 1.58
CA TYR A 246 2.17 11.19 1.99
C TYR A 246 3.25 10.46 1.20
N VAL A 247 3.21 10.54 -0.13
CA VAL A 247 4.19 9.88 -1.02
C VAL A 247 5.60 10.40 -0.75
N VAL A 248 5.77 11.71 -0.61
CA VAL A 248 7.07 12.34 -0.32
C VAL A 248 7.65 11.83 1.00
N ILE A 249 6.84 11.80 2.06
CA ILE A 249 7.29 11.32 3.37
C ILE A 249 7.57 9.82 3.34
N ALA A 250 6.75 9.02 2.64
CA ALA A 250 7.00 7.59 2.47
C ALA A 250 8.35 7.31 1.79
N ILE A 251 8.69 8.07 0.74
CA ILE A 251 10.00 8.00 0.08
C ILE A 251 11.11 8.49 1.00
N ALA A 252 10.91 9.61 1.70
CA ALA A 252 11.90 10.15 2.62
C ALA A 252 12.23 9.20 3.78
N LEU A 253 11.28 8.37 4.22
CA LEU A 253 11.47 7.36 5.26
C LEU A 253 12.02 6.04 4.72
N VAL A 254 11.70 5.63 3.49
CA VAL A 254 12.24 4.39 2.93
C VAL A 254 13.75 4.49 2.64
N ILE A 255 14.24 5.67 2.25
CA ILE A 255 15.67 5.90 1.97
C ILE A 255 16.57 5.56 3.18
N PRO A 256 16.39 6.17 4.37
CA PRO A 256 17.19 5.81 5.54
C PRO A 256 16.96 4.36 5.95
N PHE A 257 15.73 3.83 5.83
CA PHE A 257 15.46 2.42 6.12
C PHE A 257 16.35 1.49 5.28
N ILE A 258 16.47 1.74 3.97
CA ILE A 258 17.34 0.99 3.07
C ILE A 258 18.80 1.16 3.47
N ILE A 259 19.26 2.38 3.75
CA ILE A 259 20.65 2.63 4.19
C ILE A 259 20.98 1.77 5.43
N LEU A 260 20.07 1.71 6.40
CA LEU A 260 20.24 0.91 7.62
C LEU A 260 20.23 -0.60 7.35
N ILE A 261 19.49 -1.09 6.34
CA ILE A 261 19.55 -2.50 5.90
C ILE A 261 20.94 -2.84 5.34
N TRP A 262 21.53 -1.95 4.55
CA TRP A 262 22.85 -2.21 3.95
C TRP A 262 24.02 -2.02 4.92
N GLN A 263 23.77 -1.39 6.07
CA GLN A 263 24.71 -1.29 7.20
C GLN A 263 24.69 -2.52 8.13
N GLN A 264 23.98 -3.59 7.75
CA GLN A 264 24.04 -4.87 8.45
C GLN A 264 25.28 -5.71 8.08
N ASN A 265 25.95 -5.35 6.98
CA ASN A 265 27.21 -5.96 6.53
C ASN A 265 28.37 -5.78 7.52
#